data_AF-A0A1I2I719-F1
#
_entry.id   AF-A0A1I2I719-F1
#
_cell.length_a   1.000
_cell.length_b   1.000
_cell.length_c   1.000
_cell.angle_alpha   90.00
_cell.angle_beta   90.00
_cell.angle_gamma   90.00
#
_symmetry.space_group_name_H-M   'P 1'
#
loop_
_entity.id
_entity.type
_entity.pdbx_description
1 polymer ?
#
loop_
_entity_poly.entity_id
_entity_poly.type
_entity_poly.pdbx_seq_one_letter_code
_entity_poly.pdbx_strand_id
1 'polypeptide(L)'
;MGRSSNHINHLKYGFWPGLVFPLIMFVLMYLVRYNEVGLGDYLKNLWRFQILIKLMSLCVLPNLLLFLVFFQKKYDLAARGVLMATFIYAFLVIISVAFQ
;
A
#
# COMPACT_ATOMS: atom_id res chain seq x y z
N MET A 1 -8.41 -12.10 -33.38
CA MET A 1 -9.47 -12.19 -32.36
C MET A 1 -9.36 -10.98 -31.42
N GLY A 2 -10.35 -10.08 -31.46
CA GLY A 2 -10.64 -9.11 -30.39
C GLY A 2 -9.74 -7.88 -30.22
N ARG A 3 -9.90 -6.87 -31.08
CA ARG A 3 -9.59 -5.47 -30.72
C ARG A 3 -10.65 -5.01 -29.70
N SER A 4 -10.24 -4.54 -28.52
CA SER A 4 -11.09 -3.68 -27.70
C SER A 4 -10.23 -2.65 -26.97
N SER A 5 -10.55 -1.39 -27.22
CA SER A 5 -9.96 -0.20 -26.62
C SER A 5 -10.09 -0.27 -25.09
N ASN A 6 -8.99 -0.43 -24.36
CA ASN A 6 -9.00 -0.40 -22.90
C ASN A 6 -8.22 0.84 -22.42
N HIS A 7 -8.96 1.91 -22.13
CA HIS A 7 -8.47 3.19 -21.61
C HIS A 7 -7.75 3.06 -20.23
N ILE A 8 -7.73 1.86 -19.65
CA ILE A 8 -7.19 1.52 -18.33
C ILE A 8 -5.74 1.02 -18.41
N ASN A 9 -5.18 0.84 -19.61
CA ASN A 9 -3.83 0.30 -19.81
C ASN A 9 -2.70 1.30 -19.52
N HIS A 10 -2.95 2.32 -18.70
CA HIS A 10 -1.96 3.28 -18.25
C HIS A 10 -1.47 2.91 -16.85
N LEU A 11 -0.15 3.00 -16.66
CA LEU A 11 0.54 2.79 -15.38
C LEU A 11 -0.16 3.51 -14.20
N LYS A 12 -0.71 4.70 -14.49
CA LYS A 12 -1.44 5.57 -13.54
C LYS A 12 -2.65 4.88 -12.87
N TYR A 13 -3.37 4.02 -13.60
CA TYR A 13 -4.56 3.34 -13.07
C TYR A 13 -4.25 2.21 -12.10
N GLY A 14 -3.05 1.63 -12.14
CA GLY A 14 -2.58 0.74 -11.08
C GLY A 14 -1.83 1.47 -9.97
N PHE A 15 -1.03 2.48 -10.34
CA PHE A 15 -0.24 3.26 -9.39
C PHE A 15 -1.09 4.02 -8.37
N TRP A 16 -2.16 4.71 -8.82
CA TRP A 16 -3.00 5.51 -7.93
C TRP A 16 -3.72 4.68 -6.86
N PRO A 17 -4.45 3.59 -7.19
CA PRO A 17 -5.04 2.74 -6.16
C PRO A 17 -3.97 2.04 -5.33
N GLY A 18 -2.83 1.60 -5.90
CA GLY A 18 -1.74 1.00 -5.13
C GLY A 18 -1.07 1.94 -4.12
N LEU A 19 -1.17 3.26 -4.31
CA LEU A 19 -0.69 4.27 -3.36
C LEU A 19 -1.77 4.67 -2.35
N VAL A 20 -3.01 4.84 -2.82
CA VAL A 20 -4.13 5.37 -2.01
C VAL A 20 -4.72 4.32 -1.08
N PHE A 21 -4.83 3.07 -1.52
CA PHE A 21 -5.41 1.98 -0.74
C PHE A 21 -4.68 1.70 0.60
N PRO A 22 -3.34 1.63 0.66
CA PRO A 22 -2.63 1.46 1.93
C PRO A 22 -2.76 2.69 2.83
N LEU A 23 -2.87 3.90 2.25
CA LEU A 23 -3.12 5.15 2.98
C LEU A 23 -4.51 5.15 3.64
N ILE A 24 -5.54 4.70 2.92
CA ILE A 24 -6.89 4.53 3.45
C ILE A 24 -6.91 3.47 4.57
N MET A 25 -6.23 2.34 4.36
CA MET A 25 -6.14 1.28 5.38
C MET A 25 -5.44 1.76 6.65
N PHE A 26 -4.38 2.56 6.52
CA PHE A 26 -3.70 3.18 7.66
C PHE A 26 -4.64 4.09 8.46
N VAL A 27 -5.40 4.95 7.76
CA VAL A 27 -6.38 5.84 8.39
C VAL A 27 -7.51 5.07 9.06
N LEU A 28 -8.05 4.02 8.40
CA LEU A 28 -9.06 3.13 8.98
C LEU A 28 -8.54 2.44 10.25
N MET A 29 -7.31 1.95 10.25
CA MET A 29 -6.72 1.33 11.45
C MET A 29 -6.55 2.31 12.59
N TYR A 30 -6.14 3.55 12.30
CA TYR A 30 -6.06 4.61 13.31
C TYR A 30 -7.44 4.88 13.95
N LEU A 31 -8.47 5.05 13.11
CA LEU A 31 -9.86 5.30 13.55
C LEU A 31 -10.43 4.16 14.40
N VAL A 32 -10.18 2.89 14.03
CA VAL A 32 -10.75 1.71 14.70
C VAL A 32 -10.02 1.36 16.00
N ARG A 33 -8.69 1.53 16.04
CA ARG A 33 -7.85 0.95 17.10
C ARG A 33 -7.31 1.99 18.08
N TYR A 34 -7.23 3.26 17.69
CA TYR A 34 -6.55 4.31 18.46
C TYR A 34 -7.29 5.67 18.41
N ASN A 35 -8.62 5.67 18.32
CA ASN A 35 -9.42 6.91 18.35
C ASN A 35 -9.11 7.79 19.58
N GLU A 36 -8.77 7.14 20.69
CA GLU A 36 -8.44 7.75 21.98
C GLU A 36 -7.01 8.34 22.05
N VAL A 37 -6.13 8.06 21.07
CA VAL A 37 -4.71 8.40 21.12
C VAL A 37 -4.39 9.40 20.00
N GLY A 38 -3.81 10.56 20.36
CA GLY A 38 -3.41 11.57 19.40
C GLY A 38 -2.43 11.02 18.34
N LEU A 39 -2.53 11.49 17.10
CA LEU A 39 -1.69 11.02 15.98
C LEU A 39 -0.19 10.97 16.30
N GLY A 40 0.31 11.95 17.07
CA GLY A 40 1.72 11.99 17.51
C GLY A 40 2.10 10.83 18.44
N ASP A 41 1.26 10.54 19.44
CA ASP A 41 1.48 9.44 20.38
C ASP A 41 1.25 8.07 19.73
N TYR A 42 0.33 8.01 18.75
CA TYR A 42 0.17 6.83 17.90
C TYR A 42 1.45 6.52 17.14
N LEU A 43 2.05 7.50 16.44
CA LEU A 43 3.34 7.31 15.75
C LEU A 43 4.45 6.88 16.72
N LYS A 44 4.52 7.50 17.90
CA LYS A 44 5.52 7.15 18.93
C LYS A 44 5.36 5.73 19.45
N ASN A 45 4.13 5.30 19.71
CA ASN A 45 3.83 3.93 20.13
C ASN A 45 4.04 2.92 19.02
N LEU A 46 3.74 3.28 17.76
CA LEU A 46 4.03 2.48 16.57
C LEU A 46 5.53 2.17 16.46
N TRP A 47 6.35 3.20 16.69
CA TRP A 47 7.80 3.11 16.66
C TRP A 47 8.35 2.27 17.81
N ARG A 48 7.76 2.40 19.01
CA ARG A 48 8.21 1.70 20.23
C ARG A 48 7.85 0.22 20.25
N PHE A 49 6.69 -0.17 19.69
CA PHE A 49 6.17 -1.54 19.81
C PHE A 49 6.36 -2.39 18.54
N GLN A 50 7.15 -1.94 17.56
CA GLN A 50 7.31 -2.63 16.26
C GLN A 50 5.97 -2.88 15.53
N ILE A 51 4.90 -2.16 15.92
CA ILE A 51 3.56 -2.28 15.32
C ILE A 51 3.60 -1.78 13.87
N LEU A 52 4.57 -0.94 13.53
CA LEU A 52 4.89 -0.54 12.15
C LEU A 52 4.97 -1.73 11.20
N ILE A 53 5.63 -2.82 11.59
CA ILE A 53 5.76 -4.02 10.73
C ILE A 53 4.40 -4.71 10.54
N LYS A 54 3.57 -4.78 11.60
CA LYS A 54 2.21 -5.31 11.51
C LYS A 54 1.31 -4.47 10.62
N LEU A 55 1.37 -3.14 10.74
CA LEU A 55 0.67 -2.19 9.87
C LEU A 55 1.13 -2.30 8.43
N MET A 56 2.44 -2.43 8.22
CA MET A 56 3.03 -2.63 6.90
C MET A 56 2.53 -3.92 6.27
N SER A 57 2.58 -5.04 7.00
CA SER A 57 2.06 -6.31 6.54
C SER A 57 0.58 -6.20 6.14
N LEU A 58 -0.21 -5.46 6.93
CA LEU A 58 -1.61 -5.17 6.64
C LEU A 58 -1.82 -4.29 5.41
N CYS A 59 -0.88 -3.41 5.07
CA CYS A 59 -0.94 -2.56 3.89
C CYS A 59 -0.40 -3.26 2.63
N VAL A 60 0.60 -4.13 2.80
CA VAL A 60 1.23 -4.91 1.73
C VAL A 60 0.30 -5.99 1.20
N LEU A 61 -0.46 -6.66 2.07
CA LEU A 61 -1.42 -7.70 1.68
C LEU A 61 -2.48 -7.21 0.67
N PRO A 62 -3.23 -6.12 0.92
CA PRO A 62 -4.16 -5.55 -0.05
C PRO A 62 -3.47 -5.03 -1.31
N ASN A 63 -2.27 -4.46 -1.19
CA ASN A 63 -1.50 -4.03 -2.36
C ASN A 63 -1.12 -5.20 -3.26
N LEU A 64 -0.73 -6.33 -2.67
CA LEU A 64 -0.45 -7.56 -3.39
C LEU A 64 -1.72 -8.15 -4.02
N LEU A 65 -2.86 -8.07 -3.32
CA LEU A 65 -4.16 -8.48 -3.84
C LEU A 65 -4.56 -7.64 -5.07
N LEU A 66 -4.41 -6.31 -4.98
CA LEU A 66 -4.62 -5.38 -6.09
C LEU A 66 -3.70 -5.72 -7.26
N PHE A 67 -2.41 -5.96 -7.00
CA PHE A 67 -1.46 -6.41 -8.01
C PHE A 67 -1.92 -7.69 -8.71
N LEU A 68 -2.33 -8.71 -7.96
CA LEU A 68 -2.84 -9.98 -8.50
C LEU A 68 -4.09 -9.79 -9.37
N VAL A 69 -5.01 -8.93 -8.96
CA VAL A 69 -6.22 -8.60 -9.74
C VAL A 69 -5.85 -7.94 -11.07
N PHE A 70 -4.94 -6.96 -11.08
CA PHE A 70 -4.48 -6.32 -12.32
C PHE A 70 -3.67 -7.27 -13.21
N PHE A 71 -2.88 -8.15 -12.61
CA PHE A 71 -2.11 -9.17 -13.31
C PHE A 71 -3.03 -10.17 -14.03
N GLN A 72 -4.08 -10.68 -13.35
CA GLN A 72 -5.06 -11.57 -13.98
C GLN A 72 -5.83 -10.91 -15.12
N LYS A 73 -6.04 -9.59 -15.06
CA LYS A 73 -6.72 -8.82 -16.11
C LYS A 73 -5.84 -8.51 -17.33
N LYS A 74 -4.60 -9.03 -17.40
CA LYS A 74 -3.59 -8.74 -18.44
C LYS A 74 -3.22 -7.24 -18.53
N TYR A 75 -3.32 -6.50 -17.43
CA TYR A 75 -2.87 -5.11 -17.34
C TYR A 75 -1.44 -5.04 -16.81
N ASP A 76 -0.48 -5.52 -17.61
CA ASP A 76 0.94 -5.62 -17.20
C ASP A 76 1.53 -4.27 -16.75
N LEU A 77 1.14 -3.17 -17.39
CA LEU A 77 1.57 -1.82 -17.00
C LEU A 77 0.98 -1.38 -15.65
N ALA A 78 -0.31 -1.60 -15.41
CA ALA A 78 -0.95 -1.23 -14.15
C ALA A 78 -0.39 -2.08 -13.00
N ALA A 79 -0.19 -3.38 -13.21
CA ALA A 79 0.40 -4.30 -12.25
C ALA A 79 1.82 -3.85 -11.85
N ARG A 80 2.66 -3.45 -12.83
CA ARG A 80 3.98 -2.84 -12.55
C ARG A 80 3.88 -1.55 -11.74
N GLY A 81 2.86 -0.72 -11.97
CA GLY A 81 2.60 0.48 -11.17
C GLY A 81 2.32 0.18 -9.69
N VAL A 82 1.49 -0.83 -9.41
CA VAL A 82 1.19 -1.27 -8.03
C VAL A 82 2.44 -1.84 -7.35
N LEU A 83 3.23 -2.64 -8.07
CA LEU A 83 4.50 -3.17 -7.55
C LEU A 83 5.48 -2.05 -7.21
N MET A 84 5.62 -1.05 -8.08
CA MET A 84 6.53 0.07 -7.86
C MET A 84 6.13 0.88 -6.63
N ALA A 85 4.83 1.13 -6.42
CA ALA A 85 4.33 1.77 -5.20
C ALA A 85 4.66 0.93 -3.95
N THR A 86 4.51 -0.39 -4.04
CA THR A 86 4.78 -1.32 -2.94
C THR A 86 6.27 -1.38 -2.60
N PHE A 87 7.15 -1.36 -3.61
CA PHE A 87 8.60 -1.29 -3.40
C PHE A 87 9.01 0.01 -2.71
N ILE A 88 8.43 1.15 -3.07
CA ILE A 88 8.69 2.43 -2.39
C ILE A 88 8.35 2.33 -0.90
N TYR A 89 7.18 1.79 -0.55
CA TYR A 89 6.80 1.55 0.84
C TYR A 89 7.76 0.58 1.56
N ALA A 90 8.16 -0.50 0.88
CA ALA A 90 9.12 -1.45 1.43
C ALA A 90 10.48 -0.79 1.74
N PHE A 91 11.01 0.04 0.83
CA PHE A 91 12.26 0.77 1.06
C PHE A 91 12.14 1.76 2.22
N LEU A 92 11.06 2.54 2.29
CA LEU A 92 10.83 3.48 3.40
C LEU A 92 10.85 2.79 4.76
N VAL A 93 10.28 1.59 4.83
CA VAL A 93 10.18 0.81 6.07
C VAL A 93 11.52 0.17 6.42
N ILE A 94 12.22 -0.41 5.45
CA ILE A 94 13.55 -0.97 5.66
C ILE A 94 14.49 0.14 6.16
N ILE A 95 14.44 1.34 5.58
CA ILE A 95 15.20 2.49 6.07
C ILE A 95 14.77 2.83 7.50
N SER A 96 13.48 2.95 7.77
CA SER A 96 12.97 3.29 9.11
C SER A 96 13.39 2.28 10.19
N VAL A 97 13.47 1.00 9.84
CA VAL A 97 13.91 -0.08 10.74
C VAL A 97 15.44 -0.14 10.85
N ALA A 98 16.18 0.10 9.76
CA ALA A 98 17.64 0.04 9.76
C ALA A 98 18.31 1.19 10.55
N PHE A 99 17.60 2.31 10.71
CA PHE A 99 18.05 3.46 11.52
C PHE A 99 17.53 3.42 12.97
N GLN A 100 16.89 2.31 13.39
CA GLN A 100 16.43 2.04 14.75
C GLN A 100 17.40 1.11 15.48
#